data_AF-A0A7J5E5U1-F1
#
_entry.id   AF-A0A7J5E5U1-F1
#
_cell.length_a   1.000
_cell.length_b   1.000
_cell.length_c   1.000
_cell.angle_alpha   90.00
_cell.angle_beta   90.00
_cell.angle_gamma   90.00
#
_symmetry.space_group_name_H-M   'P 1'
#
loop_
_entity.id
_entity.type
_entity.pdbx_description
1 polymer ?
#
loop_
_entity_poly.entity_id
_entity_poly.type
_entity_poly.pdbx_seq_one_letter_code
_entity_poly.pdbx_strand_id
1 'polypeptide(L)' 'MKTKADGTKNSEDLKAFFHSKKLKCTPQRLAVIKALRESGAYMSINQLDRKVKEMLPGTGLATVYRAL' A
#
# COMPACT_ATOMS: atom_id res chain seq x y z
N MET A 1 -11.78 -12.65 19.27
CA MET A 1 -10.42 -13.20 19.06
C MET A 1 -9.67 -12.30 18.10
N LYS A 2 -8.48 -11.82 18.47
CA LYS A 2 -7.65 -10.91 17.67
C LYS A 2 -6.86 -11.73 16.63
N THR A 3 -7.16 -11.59 15.35
CA THR A 3 -6.32 -12.15 14.27
C THR A 3 -5.11 -11.23 14.08
N LYS A 4 -3.97 -11.65 14.65
CA LYS A 4 -2.67 -11.10 14.27
C LYS A 4 -2.33 -11.64 12.88
N ALA A 5 -2.38 -10.79 11.87
CA ALA A 5 -1.92 -11.13 10.53
C ALA A 5 -0.39 -11.14 10.51
N ASP A 6 0.15 -12.33 10.30
CA ASP A 6 1.54 -12.70 10.04
C ASP A 6 2.23 -11.73 9.06
N GLY A 7 3.26 -11.03 9.57
CA GLY A 7 3.91 -9.90 8.91
C GLY A 7 4.89 -10.27 7.81
N THR A 8 5.34 -11.53 7.71
CA THR A 8 6.51 -11.88 6.88
C THR A 8 6.19 -12.66 5.60
N LYS A 9 5.01 -13.29 5.48
CA LYS A 9 4.59 -14.02 4.25
C LYS A 9 4.04 -13.16 3.10
N ASN A 10 3.75 -11.87 3.34
CA ASN A 10 2.84 -11.09 2.49
C ASN A 10 3.46 -10.43 1.23
N SER A 11 4.78 -10.26 1.11
CA SER A 11 5.37 -9.44 0.04
C SER A 11 5.48 -10.18 -1.30
N GLU A 12 5.81 -11.46 -1.27
CA GLU A 12 5.83 -12.32 -2.46
C GLU A 12 4.40 -12.57 -2.97
N ASP A 13 3.45 -12.77 -2.06
CA ASP A 13 2.02 -12.89 -2.37
C ASP A 13 1.49 -11.65 -3.09
N LEU A 14 1.90 -10.45 -2.66
CA LEU A 14 1.51 -9.20 -3.32
C LEU A 14 2.07 -9.08 -4.74
N LYS A 15 3.34 -9.45 -4.96
CA LYS A 15 3.93 -9.44 -6.30
C LYS A 15 3.20 -10.43 -7.22
N ALA A 16 2.94 -11.64 -6.73
CA ALA A 16 2.20 -12.67 -7.46
C ALA A 16 0.76 -12.20 -7.78
N PHE A 17 0.09 -11.56 -6.82
CA PHE A 17 -1.24 -10.99 -7.00
C PHE A 17 -1.26 -9.95 -8.13
N PHE A 18 -0.37 -8.95 -8.09
CA PHE A 18 -0.28 -7.95 -9.15
C PHE A 18 0.04 -8.58 -10.50
N HIS A 19 0.97 -9.53 -10.54
CA HIS A 19 1.35 -10.23 -11.77
C HIS A 19 0.18 -11.02 -12.37
N SER A 20 -0.59 -11.74 -11.55
CA SER A 20 -1.79 -12.48 -12.00
C SER A 20 -2.86 -11.57 -12.64
N LYS A 21 -2.87 -10.29 -12.26
CA LYS A 21 -3.75 -9.25 -12.81
C LYS A 21 -3.12 -8.46 -13.96
N LYS A 22 -1.93 -8.87 -14.46
CA LYS A 22 -1.15 -8.14 -15.48
C LYS A 22 -0.81 -6.70 -15.06
N LEU A 23 -0.68 -6.47 -13.77
CA LEU A 23 -0.37 -5.18 -13.18
C LEU A 23 1.09 -5.16 -12.67
N LYS A 24 1.76 -4.02 -12.81
CA LYS A 24 3.09 -3.83 -12.21
C LYS A 24 2.97 -3.62 -10.70
N CYS A 25 3.74 -4.37 -9.93
CA CYS A 25 3.92 -4.15 -8.49
C CYS A 25 4.99 -3.06 -8.27
N THR A 26 4.60 -1.79 -8.33
CA THR A 26 5.53 -0.66 -8.19
C THR A 26 5.80 -0.30 -6.71
N PRO A 27 6.93 0.36 -6.39
CA PRO A 27 7.21 0.82 -5.02
C PRO A 27 6.10 1.72 -4.45
N GLN A 28 5.48 2.56 -5.28
CA GLN A 28 4.39 3.45 -4.86
C GLN A 28 3.15 2.67 -4.43
N ARG A 29 2.76 1.61 -5.17
CA ARG A 29 1.65 0.73 -4.79
C ARG A 29 1.92 0.00 -3.48
N LEU A 30 3.16 -0.48 -3.30
CA LEU A 30 3.56 -1.12 -2.06
C LEU A 30 3.52 -0.15 -0.87
N ALA A 31 3.96 1.10 -1.06
CA ALA A 31 3.89 2.13 -0.02
C ALA A 31 2.44 2.44 0.39
N VAL A 32 1.52 2.52 -0.58
CA VAL A 32 0.08 2.71 -0.30
C VAL A 32 -0.49 1.55 0.50
N ILE A 33 -0.23 0.30 0.08
CA ILE A 33 -0.69 -0.89 0.80
C ILE A 33 -0.09 -0.95 2.21
N LYS A 34 1.20 -0.63 2.36
CA LYS A 34 1.88 -0.58 3.64
C LYS A 34 1.22 0.45 4.57
N ALA A 35 0.98 1.67 4.09
CA ALA A 35 0.34 2.74 4.87
C ALA A 35 -1.05 2.32 5.39
N LEU A 36 -1.85 1.68 4.54
CA LEU A 36 -3.19 1.17 4.88
C LEU A 36 -3.14 0.01 5.87
N ARG A 37 -2.19 -0.92 5.71
CA ARG A 37 -2.02 -2.04 6.66
C ARG A 37 -1.57 -1.57 8.03
N GLU A 38 -0.66 -0.60 8.08
CA GLU A 38 -0.11 -0.07 9.32
C GLU A 38 -1.05 0.90 10.04
N SER A 39 -2.00 1.54 9.35
CA SER A 39 -2.95 2.44 10.01
C SER A 39 -3.91 1.70 10.92
N GLY A 40 -4.32 0.48 10.55
CA GLY A 40 -5.35 -0.27 11.26
C GLY A 40 -6.73 0.41 11.30
N ALA A 41 -6.91 1.49 10.53
CA ALA A 41 -8.10 2.33 10.51
C ALA A 41 -8.33 2.91 9.11
N TYR A 42 -9.58 3.30 8.83
CA TYR A 42 -9.91 4.02 7.60
C TYR A 42 -9.21 5.38 7.57
N MET A 43 -8.46 5.63 6.50
CA MET A 43 -7.76 6.89 6.28
C MET A 43 -8.47 7.69 5.19
N SER A 44 -8.58 9.01 5.38
CA SER A 44 -8.91 9.90 4.27
C SER A 44 -7.78 9.90 3.25
N ILE A 45 -8.09 10.23 2.01
CA ILE A 45 -7.11 10.27 0.93
C ILE A 45 -5.94 11.21 1.23
N ASN A 46 -6.21 12.36 1.88
CA ASN A 46 -5.18 13.33 2.24
C ASN A 46 -4.26 12.80 3.35
N GLN A 47 -4.81 12.05 4.31
CA GLN A 47 -3.99 11.39 5.34
C GLN A 47 -3.11 10.30 4.73
N LEU A 48 -3.67 9.52 3.80
CA LEU A 48 -2.94 8.47 3.09
C LEU A 48 -1.81 9.07 2.23
N ASP A 49 -2.09 10.13 1.48
CA ASP A 49 -1.10 10.84 0.67
C ASP A 49 0.07 11.37 1.51
N ARG A 50 -0.23 12.02 2.65
CA ARG A 50 0.82 12.48 3.58
C ARG A 50 1.70 11.33 4.07
N LYS A 51 1.07 10.24 4.54
CA LYS A 51 1.79 9.08 5.06
C LYS A 51 2.62 8.36 3.99
N VAL A 52 2.13 8.30 2.75
CA VAL A 52 2.87 7.73 1.63
C VAL A 52 4.04 8.61 1.23
N LYS A 53 3.88 9.94 1.25
CA LYS A 53 4.96 10.90 0.96
C LYS A 53 6.09 10.86 1.99
N GLU A 54 5.80 10.56 3.25
CA GLU A 54 6.83 10.32 4.28
C GLU A 54 7.75 9.15 3.91
N MET A 55 7.22 8.12 3.22
CA MET A 55 8.00 6.96 2.76
C MET A 55 8.61 7.16 1.36
N LEU A 56 7.90 7.84 0.47
CA LEU A 56 8.27 8.06 -0.93
C LEU A 56 7.91 9.51 -1.35
N PRO A 57 8.80 10.50 -1.11
CA PRO A 57 8.52 11.92 -1.32
C PRO A 57 8.14 12.30 -2.76
N GLY A 58 8.56 11.52 -3.75
CA GLY A 58 8.20 11.71 -5.16
C GLY A 58 6.80 11.24 -5.54
N THR A 59 6.00 10.74 -4.60
CA THR A 59 4.64 10.25 -4.87
C THR A 59 3.65 11.40 -4.88
N GLY A 60 2.96 11.58 -6.01
CA GLY A 60 1.85 12.54 -6.11
C GLY A 60 0.51 11.94 -5.69
N LEU A 61 -0.43 12.80 -5.31
CA LEU A 61 -1.79 12.42 -4.90
C LEU A 61 -2.51 11.57 -5.96
N ALA A 62 -2.34 11.89 -7.24
CA ALA A 62 -2.91 11.11 -8.35
C ALA A 62 -2.37 9.66 -8.39
N THR A 63 -1.13 9.43 -7.96
CA THR A 63 -0.56 8.09 -7.86
C THR A 63 -1.15 7.31 -6.70
N VAL A 64 -1.45 7.97 -5.58
CA VAL A 64 -2.16 7.35 -4.45
C VAL A 64 -3.57 6.93 -4.89
N TYR A 65 -4.30 7.79 -5.59
CA TYR A 65 -5.61 7.44 -6.15
C TYR A 65 -5.57 6.24 -7.10
N ARG A 66 -4.56 6.17 -8.00
CA ARG A 66 -4.40 5.04 -8.94
C ARG A 66 -3.97 3.72 -8.27
N ALA A 67 -3.57 3.77 -7.02
CA ALA A 67 -3.09 2.62 -6.26
C ALA A 67 -4.18 2.00 -5.37
N LEU A 68 -5.26 2.74 -5.10
CA LEU A 68 -6.50 2.21 -4.52
C LEU A 68 -7.27 1.41 -5.58
#